data_AF-A0A2V7TSL4-F1
#
_entry.id   AF-A0A2V7TSL4-F1
#
_cell.length_a   1.000
_cell.length_b   1.000
_cell.length_c   1.000
_cell.angle_alpha   90.00
_cell.angle_beta   90.00
_cell.angle_gamma   90.00
#
_symmetry.space_group_name_H-M   'P 1'
#
loop_
_entity.id
_entity.type
_entity.pdbx_description
1 polymer ?
#
loop_
_entity_poly.entity_id
_entity_poly.type
_entity_poly.pdbx_seq_one_letter_code
_entity_poly.pdbx_strand_id
1 'polypeptide(L)'
;MSGRAAVLLAALFFAGPVGAQEPPPVDPSDLVNTLLGGLLGFKDITGPELQTEVAEVGGVPFRSDVPLRYLTRAELARYLKEVLDDEYPPAQARADQKTLVAFGLLDPGTDLRAIRARLLEENVAGFYDERPGKKQLYAVSEDRRLTPTNQLILSHELRHALQDQYASVHEVIPSSVGDFDDRRIAFLSLLEGDATLVMERFLLRRIPGVEETELSGLSMPIPAVPGAPPVLADQLVLP
;
A
#
# COMPACT_ATOMS: atom_id res chain seq x y z
N MET A 1 -9.18 79.14 17.23
CA MET A 1 -8.80 78.56 15.93
C MET A 1 -7.80 77.44 16.23
N SER A 2 -8.30 76.22 16.43
CA SER A 2 -8.20 75.07 15.49
C SER A 2 -6.75 74.57 15.38
N GLY A 3 -6.34 73.40 15.87
CA GLY A 3 -6.90 72.03 15.82
C GLY A 3 -5.72 71.13 15.38
N ARG A 4 -5.50 69.88 15.79
CA ARG A 4 -6.33 68.83 16.39
C ARG A 4 -5.43 67.92 17.24
N ALA A 5 -5.93 67.55 18.42
CA ALA A 5 -5.54 66.34 19.13
C ALA A 5 -6.45 65.19 18.69
N ALA A 6 -5.95 63.96 18.67
CA ALA A 6 -6.73 62.75 18.89
C ALA A 6 -5.81 61.55 19.14
N VAL A 7 -5.58 61.25 20.42
CA VAL A 7 -5.45 59.88 20.90
C VAL A 7 -6.88 59.33 20.95
N LEU A 8 -7.14 58.17 20.36
CA LEU A 8 -8.26 57.32 20.79
C LEU A 8 -8.06 55.87 20.34
N LEU A 9 -7.79 55.05 21.35
CA LEU A 9 -8.12 53.64 21.51
C LEU A 9 -8.98 53.05 20.40
N ALA A 10 -8.40 52.09 19.67
CA ALA A 10 -9.17 51.16 18.85
C ALA A 10 -10.02 50.25 19.76
N ALA A 11 -11.27 50.08 19.36
CA ALA A 11 -12.29 49.30 20.05
C ALA A 11 -11.90 47.82 20.24
N LEU A 12 -12.17 47.32 21.44
CA LEU A 12 -12.30 45.90 21.75
C LEU A 12 -13.45 45.31 20.92
N PHE A 13 -13.13 44.45 19.96
CA PHE A 13 -14.06 43.41 19.51
C PHE A 13 -13.76 42.14 20.31
N PHE A 14 -14.74 41.70 21.10
CA PHE A 14 -14.79 40.33 21.58
C PHE A 14 -15.05 39.42 20.38
N ALA A 15 -14.00 38.76 19.87
CA ALA A 15 -14.15 37.52 19.14
C ALA A 15 -13.94 36.40 20.17
N GLY A 16 -14.98 35.57 20.37
CA GLY A 16 -14.88 34.36 21.18
C GLY A 16 -13.79 33.43 20.67
N PRO A 17 -13.43 32.37 21.43
CA PRO A 17 -12.45 31.41 20.94
C PRO A 17 -12.92 30.87 19.60
N VAL A 18 -12.21 31.22 18.53
CA VAL A 18 -12.24 30.46 17.29
C VAL A 18 -11.87 29.06 17.72
N GLY A 19 -12.83 28.14 17.67
CA GLY A 19 -12.52 26.72 17.79
C GLY A 19 -11.45 26.46 16.75
N ALA A 20 -10.22 26.23 17.21
CA ALA A 20 -9.17 25.70 16.37
C ALA A 20 -9.72 24.36 15.89
N GLN A 21 -10.21 24.35 14.66
CA GLN A 21 -10.47 23.11 13.97
C GLN A 21 -9.13 22.39 13.97
N GLU A 22 -9.05 21.28 14.70
CA GLU A 22 -7.87 20.42 14.67
C GLU A 22 -7.53 20.22 13.19
N PRO A 23 -6.26 20.46 12.78
CA PRO A 23 -5.87 20.17 11.42
C PRO A 23 -6.29 18.73 11.12
N PRO A 24 -6.84 18.45 9.92
CA PRO A 24 -7.21 17.09 9.57
C PRO A 24 -6.02 16.18 9.85
N PRO A 25 -6.26 14.97 10.39
CA PRO A 25 -5.18 14.03 10.64
C PRO A 25 -4.37 13.87 9.36
N VAL A 26 -3.06 14.14 9.45
CA VAL A 26 -2.15 14.05 8.30
C VAL A 26 -2.09 12.60 7.87
N ASP A 27 -2.41 12.31 6.60
CA ASP A 27 -2.27 10.97 6.04
C ASP A 27 -0.77 10.60 6.06
N PRO A 28 -0.36 9.49 6.68
CA PRO A 28 1.04 9.06 6.70
C PRO A 28 1.65 8.97 5.29
N SER A 29 0.83 8.60 4.29
CA SER A 29 1.27 8.53 2.88
C SER A 29 1.58 9.90 2.30
N ASP A 30 0.89 10.96 2.72
CA ASP A 30 1.17 12.34 2.31
C ASP A 30 2.52 12.83 2.86
N LEU A 31 2.87 12.43 4.08
CA LEU A 31 4.17 12.75 4.68
C LEU A 31 5.31 12.04 3.93
N VAL A 32 5.12 10.75 3.63
CA VAL A 32 6.10 9.96 2.85
C VAL A 32 6.23 10.51 1.43
N ASN A 33 5.12 10.84 0.77
CA ASN A 33 5.13 11.46 -0.56
C ASN A 33 5.85 12.80 -0.56
N THR A 34 5.63 13.64 0.45
CA THR A 34 6.30 14.93 0.59
C THR A 34 7.81 14.75 0.79
N LEU A 35 8.22 13.75 1.57
CA LEU A 35 9.63 13.41 1.78
C LEU A 35 10.28 12.90 0.48
N LEU A 36 9.69 11.90 -0.16
CA LEU A 36 10.20 11.29 -1.38
C LEU A 36 10.24 12.29 -2.54
N GLY A 37 9.14 13.00 -2.79
CA GLY A 37 9.04 13.96 -3.90
C GLY A 37 9.78 15.26 -3.65
N GLY A 38 9.63 15.85 -2.46
CA GLY A 38 10.15 17.18 -2.13
C GLY A 38 11.61 17.21 -1.66
N LEU A 39 12.02 16.25 -0.82
CA LEU A 39 13.37 16.22 -0.25
C LEU A 39 14.33 15.34 -1.04
N LEU A 40 13.84 14.20 -1.56
CA LEU A 40 14.66 13.19 -2.23
C LEU A 40 14.62 13.29 -3.77
N GLY A 41 13.78 14.19 -4.31
CA GLY A 41 13.75 14.48 -5.74
C GLY A 41 13.13 13.37 -6.60
N PHE A 42 12.28 12.51 -6.03
CA PHE A 42 11.50 11.54 -6.80
C PHE A 42 10.67 12.27 -7.85
N LYS A 43 10.98 12.02 -9.12
CA LYS A 43 10.26 12.60 -10.25
C LYS A 43 9.00 11.81 -10.56
N ASP A 44 7.96 12.53 -10.98
CA ASP A 44 6.78 11.92 -11.61
C ASP A 44 7.20 11.14 -12.86
N ILE A 45 6.62 9.95 -13.02
CA ILE A 45 6.75 9.11 -14.21
C ILE A 45 5.41 8.52 -14.61
N THR A 46 5.34 8.07 -15.85
CA THR A 46 4.21 7.31 -16.40
C THR A 46 4.33 5.82 -16.08
N GLY A 47 3.22 5.07 -16.20
CA GLY A 47 3.23 3.61 -16.05
C GLY A 47 4.25 2.89 -16.95
N PRO A 48 4.34 3.20 -18.26
CA PRO A 48 5.34 2.60 -19.14
C PRO A 48 6.79 2.92 -18.75
N GLU A 49 7.07 4.14 -18.29
CA GLU A 49 8.40 4.50 -17.78
C GLU A 49 8.74 3.71 -16.51
N LEU A 50 7.78 3.58 -15.58
CA LEU A 50 7.94 2.74 -14.38
C LEU A 50 8.22 1.29 -14.75
N GLN A 51 7.44 0.70 -15.66
CA GLN A 51 7.65 -0.66 -16.14
C GLN A 51 9.04 -0.85 -16.75
N THR A 52 9.51 0.12 -17.55
CA THR A 52 10.85 0.09 -18.15
C THR A 52 11.94 0.09 -17.08
N GLU A 53 11.83 0.98 -16.10
CA GLU A 53 12.84 1.07 -15.04
C GLU A 53 12.86 -0.17 -14.14
N VAL A 54 11.69 -0.74 -13.81
CA VAL A 54 11.60 -2.02 -13.08
C VAL A 54 12.32 -3.14 -13.84
N ALA A 55 12.16 -3.21 -15.17
CA ALA A 55 12.86 -4.19 -15.99
C ALA A 55 14.38 -3.98 -15.99
N GLU A 56 14.83 -2.73 -16.10
CA GLU A 56 16.26 -2.39 -16.07
C GLU A 56 16.90 -2.73 -14.72
N VAL A 57 16.25 -2.33 -13.63
CA VAL A 57 16.71 -2.57 -12.26
C VAL A 57 16.69 -4.08 -11.93
N GLY A 58 15.66 -4.79 -12.39
CA GLY A 58 15.52 -6.23 -12.21
C GLY A 58 16.36 -7.07 -13.18
N GLY A 59 16.99 -6.46 -14.19
CA GLY A 59 17.82 -7.14 -15.19
C GLY A 59 17.08 -8.15 -16.08
N VAL A 60 15.75 -8.13 -16.09
CA VAL A 60 14.91 -9.06 -16.86
C VAL A 60 13.85 -8.24 -17.60
N PRO A 61 13.70 -8.41 -18.94
CA PRO A 61 12.70 -7.67 -19.70
C PRO A 61 11.29 -8.25 -19.48
N PHE A 62 10.27 -7.43 -19.66
CA PHE A 62 8.90 -7.93 -19.81
C PHE A 62 8.73 -8.61 -21.17
N ARG A 63 7.94 -9.69 -21.23
CA ARG A 63 7.52 -10.37 -22.47
C ARG A 63 6.33 -9.68 -23.14
N SER A 64 5.52 -8.97 -22.36
CA SER A 64 4.39 -8.18 -22.81
C SER A 64 4.15 -6.99 -21.90
N ASP A 65 3.51 -5.94 -22.44
CA ASP A 65 3.13 -4.77 -21.67
C ASP A 65 2.22 -5.13 -20.49
N VAL A 66 2.38 -4.42 -19.38
CA VAL A 66 1.51 -4.52 -18.20
C VAL A 66 0.75 -3.19 -18.08
N PRO A 67 -0.46 -3.09 -18.66
CA PRO A 67 -1.22 -1.85 -18.64
C PRO A 67 -1.51 -1.43 -17.21
N LEU A 68 -1.39 -0.14 -16.89
CA LEU A 68 -1.79 0.41 -15.60
C LEU A 68 -3.23 0.93 -15.66
N ARG A 69 -4.06 0.51 -14.70
CA ARG A 69 -5.38 1.12 -14.45
C ARG A 69 -5.39 1.89 -13.14
N TYR A 70 -6.27 2.88 -13.06
CA TYR A 70 -6.47 3.66 -11.85
C TYR A 70 -7.81 3.32 -11.25
N LEU A 71 -7.84 3.18 -9.92
CA LEU A 71 -9.05 3.06 -9.13
C LEU A 71 -9.16 4.25 -8.18
N THR A 72 -10.36 4.79 -8.07
CA THR A 72 -10.78 5.61 -6.93
C THR A 72 -10.92 4.75 -5.67
N ARG A 73 -10.93 5.34 -4.49
CA ARG A 73 -11.16 4.57 -3.24
C ARG A 73 -12.51 3.84 -3.25
N ALA A 74 -13.54 4.43 -3.86
CA ALA A 74 -14.85 3.81 -4.00
C ALA A 74 -14.86 2.63 -4.99
N GLU A 75 -14.02 2.65 -6.02
CA GLU A 75 -13.81 1.52 -6.92
C GLU A 75 -13.01 0.41 -6.26
N LEU A 76 -11.97 0.76 -5.50
CA LEU A 76 -11.18 -0.18 -4.71
C LEU A 76 -12.08 -0.96 -3.72
N ALA A 77 -12.93 -0.28 -2.95
CA ALA A 77 -13.82 -0.92 -1.99
C ALA A 77 -14.76 -1.95 -2.65
N ARG A 78 -15.31 -1.61 -3.82
CA ARG A 78 -16.14 -2.55 -4.61
C ARG A 78 -15.34 -3.74 -5.10
N TYR A 79 -14.15 -3.49 -5.60
CA TYR A 79 -13.25 -4.53 -6.09
C TYR A 79 -12.79 -5.48 -4.96
N LEU A 80 -12.37 -4.93 -3.82
CA LEU A 80 -11.97 -5.73 -2.65
C LEU A 80 -13.11 -6.56 -2.09
N LYS A 81 -14.35 -6.07 -2.17
CA LYS A 81 -15.52 -6.87 -1.82
C LYS A 81 -15.63 -8.12 -2.70
N GLU A 82 -15.44 -7.99 -4.02
CA GLU A 82 -15.43 -9.14 -4.94
C GLU A 82 -14.30 -10.11 -4.59
N VAL A 83 -13.09 -9.60 -4.34
CA VAL A 83 -11.94 -10.42 -3.92
C VAL A 83 -12.24 -11.19 -2.63
N LEU A 84 -12.80 -10.52 -1.61
CA LEU A 84 -13.14 -11.17 -0.35
C LEU A 84 -14.27 -12.18 -0.48
N ASP A 85 -15.23 -11.97 -1.39
CA ASP A 85 -16.31 -12.92 -1.62
C ASP A 85 -15.77 -14.20 -2.30
N ASP A 86 -14.78 -14.07 -3.19
CA ASP A 86 -14.14 -15.17 -3.90
C ASP A 86 -13.09 -15.92 -3.05
N GLU A 87 -12.13 -15.19 -2.47
CA GLU A 87 -10.93 -15.75 -1.82
C GLU A 87 -11.07 -15.91 -0.29
N TYR A 88 -11.98 -15.16 0.35
CA TYR A 88 -12.19 -15.23 1.81
C TYR A 88 -13.67 -15.26 2.19
N PRO A 89 -14.38 -16.34 1.78
CA PRO A 89 -15.83 -16.42 1.91
C PRO A 89 -16.29 -16.40 3.38
N PRO A 90 -17.53 -15.98 3.66
CA PRO A 90 -18.03 -15.84 5.03
C PRO A 90 -17.92 -17.10 5.90
N ALA A 91 -17.95 -18.30 5.29
CA ALA A 91 -17.79 -19.54 6.02
C ALA A 91 -16.37 -19.72 6.59
N GLN A 92 -15.35 -19.44 5.77
CA GLN A 92 -13.95 -19.48 6.18
C GLN A 92 -13.69 -18.40 7.23
N ALA A 93 -14.17 -17.18 7.00
CA ALA A 93 -14.00 -16.10 7.96
C ALA A 93 -14.57 -16.42 9.35
N ARG A 94 -15.74 -17.09 9.42
CA ARG A 94 -16.31 -17.56 10.69
C ARG A 94 -15.49 -18.67 11.35
N ALA A 95 -14.85 -19.53 10.56
CA ALA A 95 -13.99 -20.60 11.10
C ALA A 95 -12.71 -20.01 11.71
N ASP A 96 -12.07 -19.10 10.99
CA ASP A 96 -10.86 -18.40 11.44
C ASP A 96 -11.17 -17.56 12.68
N GLN A 97 -12.29 -16.82 12.68
CA GLN A 97 -12.71 -16.03 13.83
C GLN A 97 -12.91 -16.89 15.08
N LYS A 98 -13.60 -18.03 14.97
CA LYS A 98 -13.78 -18.94 16.10
C LYS A 98 -12.44 -19.45 16.64
N THR A 99 -11.51 -19.73 15.74
CA THR A 99 -10.16 -20.19 16.10
C THR A 99 -9.41 -19.11 16.86
N LEU A 100 -9.34 -17.89 16.33
CA LEU A 100 -8.67 -16.77 16.99
C LEU A 100 -9.29 -16.43 18.35
N VAL A 101 -10.63 -16.46 18.47
CA VAL A 101 -11.32 -16.28 19.76
C VAL A 101 -10.99 -17.40 20.74
N ALA A 102 -10.96 -18.66 20.30
CA ALA A 102 -10.65 -19.80 21.16
C ALA A 102 -9.22 -19.74 21.73
N PHE A 103 -8.27 -19.18 20.97
CA PHE A 103 -6.89 -18.95 21.42
C PHE A 103 -6.70 -17.63 22.18
N GLY A 104 -7.77 -16.84 22.40
CA GLY A 104 -7.69 -15.55 23.09
C GLY A 104 -6.96 -14.46 22.29
N LEU A 105 -6.83 -14.63 20.98
CA LEU A 105 -6.19 -13.68 20.06
C LEU A 105 -7.18 -12.63 19.54
N LEU A 106 -8.49 -12.87 19.75
CA LEU A 106 -9.57 -11.99 19.33
C LEU A 106 -10.68 -11.99 20.37
N ASP A 107 -11.31 -10.83 20.61
CA ASP A 107 -12.42 -10.73 21.54
C ASP A 107 -13.68 -11.45 20.99
N PRO A 108 -14.51 -12.05 21.86
CA PRO A 108 -15.80 -12.58 21.45
C PRO A 108 -16.68 -11.48 20.83
N GLY A 109 -17.29 -11.78 19.68
CA GLY A 109 -18.19 -10.85 18.99
C GLY A 109 -17.50 -9.91 17.99
N THR A 110 -16.17 -9.91 17.90
CA THR A 110 -15.45 -9.20 16.84
C THR A 110 -15.84 -9.75 15.45
N ASP A 111 -16.10 -8.87 14.49
CA ASP A 111 -16.30 -9.25 13.08
C ASP A 111 -14.95 -9.27 12.34
N LEU A 112 -14.35 -10.46 12.25
CA LEU A 112 -13.04 -10.64 11.62
C LEU A 112 -13.05 -10.21 10.15
N ARG A 113 -14.14 -10.51 9.43
CA ARG A 113 -14.20 -10.26 7.99
C ARG A 113 -14.32 -8.76 7.71
N ALA A 114 -15.15 -8.06 8.48
CA ALA A 114 -15.28 -6.61 8.37
C ALA A 114 -13.96 -5.90 8.71
N ILE A 115 -13.23 -6.38 9.73
CA ILE A 115 -11.91 -5.82 10.04
C ILE A 115 -10.96 -6.04 8.86
N ARG A 116 -10.79 -7.27 8.35
CA ARG A 116 -9.91 -7.52 7.20
C ARG A 116 -10.27 -6.67 5.98
N ALA A 117 -11.56 -6.50 5.69
CA ALA A 117 -12.01 -5.64 4.60
C ALA A 117 -11.56 -4.19 4.79
N ARG A 118 -11.79 -3.62 5.98
CA ARG A 118 -11.35 -2.27 6.31
C ARG A 118 -9.83 -2.12 6.18
N LEU A 119 -9.07 -3.10 6.69
CA LEU A 119 -7.61 -3.07 6.64
C LEU A 119 -7.09 -3.05 5.19
N LEU A 120 -7.66 -3.85 4.30
CA LEU A 120 -7.29 -3.84 2.88
C LEU A 120 -7.69 -2.51 2.21
N GLU A 121 -8.88 -1.98 2.50
CA GLU A 121 -9.34 -0.70 1.93
C GLU A 121 -8.47 0.49 2.35
N GLU A 122 -7.96 0.49 3.58
CA GLU A 122 -7.15 1.58 4.13
C GLU A 122 -5.70 1.57 3.62
N ASN A 123 -5.11 0.38 3.40
CA ASN A 123 -3.66 0.24 3.18
C ASN A 123 -3.25 -0.05 1.73
N VAL A 124 -4.19 -0.44 0.85
CA VAL A 124 -3.86 -0.74 -0.55
C VAL A 124 -3.71 0.57 -1.33
N ALA A 125 -2.48 0.86 -1.79
CA ALA A 125 -2.18 1.98 -2.68
C ALA A 125 -1.94 1.54 -4.15
N GLY A 126 -1.75 0.25 -4.38
CA GLY A 126 -1.59 -0.38 -5.68
C GLY A 126 -1.52 -1.90 -5.51
N PHE A 127 -1.82 -2.65 -6.57
CA PHE A 127 -1.77 -4.12 -6.58
C PHE A 127 -1.78 -4.67 -8.02
N TYR A 128 -1.24 -5.86 -8.21
CA TYR A 128 -1.42 -6.68 -9.40
C TYR A 128 -2.46 -7.78 -9.16
N ASP A 129 -3.56 -7.79 -9.91
CA ASP A 129 -4.51 -8.89 -9.88
C ASP A 129 -3.99 -10.05 -10.72
N GLU A 130 -3.40 -11.04 -10.06
CA GLU A 130 -2.90 -12.24 -10.70
C GLU A 130 -3.99 -13.31 -10.96
N ARG A 131 -5.24 -13.12 -10.52
CA ARG A 131 -6.25 -14.17 -10.70
C ARG A 131 -6.44 -14.55 -12.18
N PRO A 132 -6.71 -15.84 -12.49
CA PRO A 132 -6.94 -16.29 -13.86
C PRO A 132 -8.00 -15.44 -14.58
N GLY A 133 -7.61 -14.87 -15.74
CA GLY A 133 -8.49 -14.02 -16.55
C GLY A 133 -8.60 -12.55 -16.10
N LYS A 134 -7.89 -12.13 -15.04
CA LYS A 134 -7.92 -10.76 -14.53
C LYS A 134 -6.60 -9.99 -14.64
N LYS A 135 -5.45 -10.69 -14.72
CA LYS A 135 -4.07 -10.19 -15.00
C LYS A 135 -3.97 -8.68 -15.32
N GLN A 136 -3.97 -7.83 -14.29
CA GLN A 136 -4.07 -6.38 -14.45
C GLN A 136 -3.45 -5.64 -13.26
N LEU A 137 -2.62 -4.63 -13.56
CA LEU A 137 -2.02 -3.76 -12.57
C LEU A 137 -2.94 -2.57 -12.26
N TYR A 138 -3.08 -2.23 -10.99
CA TYR A 138 -3.91 -1.13 -10.51
C TYR A 138 -3.14 -0.19 -9.59
N ALA A 139 -3.31 1.12 -9.79
CA ALA A 139 -2.93 2.17 -8.84
C ALA A 139 -4.18 2.76 -8.19
N VAL A 140 -4.13 3.03 -6.90
CA VAL A 140 -5.19 3.76 -6.20
C VAL A 140 -4.83 5.25 -6.22
N SER A 141 -5.52 6.03 -7.05
CA SER A 141 -5.29 7.46 -7.21
C SER A 141 -6.51 8.13 -7.83
N GLU A 142 -7.00 9.18 -7.17
CA GLU A 142 -8.15 9.98 -7.59
C GLU A 142 -7.82 10.88 -8.80
N ASP A 143 -6.60 11.39 -8.86
CA ASP A 143 -6.11 12.31 -9.91
C ASP A 143 -5.38 11.60 -11.06
N ARG A 144 -5.34 10.25 -11.02
CA ARG A 144 -4.69 9.38 -12.01
C ARG A 144 -3.19 9.68 -12.18
N ARG A 145 -2.52 10.03 -11.08
CA ARG A 145 -1.07 10.27 -11.03
C ARG A 145 -0.38 9.21 -10.19
N LEU A 146 0.88 8.96 -10.52
CA LEU A 146 1.75 8.09 -9.75
C LEU A 146 2.52 8.91 -8.72
N THR A 147 2.00 8.98 -7.50
CA THR A 147 2.74 9.55 -6.37
C THR A 147 4.03 8.75 -6.12
N PRO A 148 5.07 9.31 -5.49
CA PRO A 148 6.28 8.56 -5.16
C PRO A 148 6.01 7.26 -4.40
N THR A 149 5.05 7.26 -3.47
CA THR A 149 4.62 6.05 -2.75
C THR A 149 3.96 5.04 -3.69
N ASN A 150 3.09 5.47 -4.60
CA ASN A 150 2.53 4.56 -5.61
C ASN A 150 3.63 3.99 -6.52
N GLN A 151 4.62 4.80 -6.94
CA GLN A 151 5.71 4.32 -7.79
C GLN A 151 6.50 3.22 -7.10
N LEU A 152 6.81 3.38 -5.80
CA LEU A 152 7.51 2.38 -5.02
C LEU A 152 6.70 1.08 -4.91
N ILE A 153 5.44 1.16 -4.47
CA ILE A 153 4.57 -0.02 -4.34
C ILE A 153 4.38 -0.71 -5.70
N LEU A 154 4.07 0.05 -6.75
CA LEU A 154 3.87 -0.53 -8.07
C LEU A 154 5.15 -1.11 -8.68
N SER A 155 6.34 -0.72 -8.21
CA SER A 155 7.59 -1.37 -8.63
C SER A 155 7.67 -2.82 -8.15
N HIS A 156 7.15 -3.10 -6.94
CA HIS A 156 6.96 -4.44 -6.39
C HIS A 156 5.93 -5.22 -7.20
N GLU A 157 4.74 -4.64 -7.40
CA GLU A 157 3.65 -5.26 -8.14
C GLU A 157 3.99 -5.55 -9.62
N LEU A 158 4.73 -4.66 -10.26
CA LEU A 158 5.24 -4.88 -11.61
C LEU A 158 6.20 -6.05 -11.67
N ARG A 159 6.96 -6.29 -10.59
CA ARG A 159 7.84 -7.46 -10.51
C ARG A 159 7.02 -8.74 -10.39
N HIS A 160 5.92 -8.77 -9.64
CA HIS A 160 4.97 -9.90 -9.68
C HIS A 160 4.37 -10.11 -11.06
N ALA A 161 3.93 -9.04 -11.72
CA ALA A 161 3.42 -9.11 -13.08
C ALA A 161 4.48 -9.67 -14.07
N LEU A 162 5.75 -9.33 -13.88
CA LEU A 162 6.86 -9.92 -14.64
C LEU A 162 7.03 -11.41 -14.32
N GLN A 163 7.07 -11.78 -13.04
CA GLN A 163 7.21 -13.18 -12.60
C GLN A 163 6.13 -14.07 -13.25
N ASP A 164 4.89 -13.58 -13.30
CA ASP A 164 3.74 -14.25 -13.91
C ASP A 164 3.85 -14.42 -15.44
N GLN A 165 4.62 -13.57 -16.14
CA GLN A 165 4.91 -13.76 -17.57
C GLN A 165 5.95 -14.86 -17.83
N TYR A 166 6.79 -15.19 -16.84
CA TYR A 166 7.87 -16.16 -16.96
C TYR A 166 7.55 -17.52 -16.34
N ALA A 167 6.77 -17.51 -15.27
CA ALA A 167 6.28 -18.70 -14.60
C ALA A 167 4.77 -18.58 -14.44
N SER A 168 4.04 -19.65 -14.74
CA SER A 168 2.64 -19.78 -14.34
C SER A 168 2.59 -19.90 -12.81
N VAL A 169 2.76 -18.80 -12.06
CA VAL A 169 2.95 -18.80 -10.60
C VAL A 169 1.82 -19.56 -9.87
N HIS A 170 0.58 -19.46 -10.36
CA HIS A 170 -0.56 -20.22 -9.84
C HIS A 170 -0.54 -21.73 -10.11
N GLU A 171 0.25 -22.21 -11.06
CA GLU A 171 0.33 -23.62 -11.43
C GLU A 171 1.52 -24.33 -10.76
N VAL A 172 2.50 -23.58 -10.23
CA VAL A 172 3.72 -24.15 -9.63
C VAL A 172 3.39 -24.94 -8.36
N ILE A 173 2.51 -24.40 -7.50
CA ILE A 173 2.10 -25.05 -6.26
C ILE A 173 0.64 -25.49 -6.41
N PRO A 174 0.34 -26.80 -6.42
CA PRO A 174 -1.03 -27.30 -6.52
C PRO A 174 -1.92 -26.73 -5.40
N SER A 175 -3.18 -26.45 -5.70
CA SER A 175 -4.16 -25.96 -4.71
C SER A 175 -4.40 -26.92 -3.53
N SER A 176 -4.07 -28.20 -3.69
CA SER A 176 -4.12 -29.19 -2.60
C SER A 176 -3.02 -28.99 -1.55
N VAL A 177 -1.98 -28.20 -1.85
CA VAL A 177 -0.91 -27.86 -0.91
C VAL A 177 -1.42 -26.72 -0.01
N GLY A 178 -1.57 -27.02 1.27
CA GLY A 178 -2.07 -26.08 2.27
C GLY A 178 -1.15 -24.87 2.47
N ASP A 179 -1.71 -23.81 3.05
CA ASP A 179 -1.06 -22.50 3.18
C ASP A 179 0.25 -22.54 3.98
N PHE A 180 0.33 -23.44 4.95
CA PHE A 180 1.47 -23.61 5.85
C PHE A 180 2.43 -24.74 5.45
N ASP A 181 2.30 -25.29 4.23
CA ASP A 181 3.23 -26.29 3.72
C ASP A 181 4.56 -25.63 3.33
N ASP A 182 5.69 -26.24 3.72
CA ASP A 182 7.03 -25.72 3.48
C ASP A 182 7.28 -25.37 2.00
N ARG A 183 6.70 -26.13 1.06
CA ARG A 183 6.86 -25.86 -0.38
C ARG A 183 6.21 -24.56 -0.79
N ARG A 184 5.01 -24.29 -0.28
CA ARG A 184 4.28 -23.05 -0.56
C ARG A 184 4.99 -21.87 0.07
N ILE A 185 5.40 -22.00 1.35
CA ILE A 185 6.15 -20.96 2.06
C ILE A 185 7.45 -20.64 1.33
N ALA A 186 8.22 -21.66 0.92
CA ALA A 186 9.48 -21.45 0.21
C ALA A 186 9.28 -20.78 -1.16
N PHE A 187 8.24 -21.17 -1.90
CA PHE A 187 7.94 -20.57 -3.20
C PHE A 187 7.51 -19.11 -3.06
N LEU A 188 6.58 -18.80 -2.15
CA LEU A 188 6.15 -17.43 -1.88
C LEU A 188 7.32 -16.57 -1.40
N SER A 189 8.15 -17.10 -0.49
CA SER A 189 9.34 -16.38 0.01
C SER A 189 10.31 -15.99 -1.11
N LEU A 190 10.44 -16.82 -2.15
CA LEU A 190 11.24 -16.50 -3.32
C LEU A 190 10.62 -15.37 -4.15
N LEU A 191 9.30 -15.44 -4.42
CA LEU A 191 8.60 -14.43 -5.22
C LEU A 191 8.62 -13.06 -4.53
N GLU A 192 8.26 -13.02 -3.25
CA GLU A 192 8.23 -11.80 -2.45
C GLU A 192 9.62 -11.21 -2.23
N GLY A 193 10.61 -12.05 -1.97
CA GLY A 193 12.00 -11.61 -1.80
C GLY A 193 12.57 -11.00 -3.10
N ASP A 194 12.26 -11.59 -4.26
CA ASP A 194 12.66 -11.04 -5.55
C ASP A 194 11.96 -9.72 -5.88
N ALA A 195 10.66 -9.61 -5.60
CA ALA A 195 9.90 -8.36 -5.75
C ALA A 195 10.42 -7.24 -4.83
N THR A 196 10.65 -7.57 -3.56
CA THR A 196 11.19 -6.64 -2.56
C THR A 196 12.59 -6.15 -2.95
N LEU A 197 13.48 -7.05 -3.39
CA LEU A 197 14.83 -6.70 -3.82
C LEU A 197 14.82 -5.74 -5.03
N VAL A 198 13.90 -5.94 -5.98
CA VAL A 198 13.76 -5.04 -7.13
C VAL A 198 13.20 -3.69 -6.70
N MET A 199 12.22 -3.65 -5.80
CA MET A 199 11.69 -2.42 -5.23
C MET A 199 12.78 -1.61 -4.48
N GLU A 200 13.61 -2.26 -3.67
CA GLU A 200 14.74 -1.63 -2.96
C GLU A 200 15.74 -1.02 -3.93
N ARG A 201 16.12 -1.76 -4.99
CA ARG A 201 17.03 -1.24 -6.01
C ARG A 201 16.42 -0.09 -6.82
N PHE A 202 15.10 -0.13 -7.06
CA PHE A 202 14.38 0.97 -7.69
C PHE A 202 14.44 2.22 -6.82
N LEU A 203 14.22 2.08 -5.50
CA LEU A 203 14.36 3.15 -4.52
C LEU A 203 15.79 3.73 -4.51
N LEU A 204 16.82 2.88 -4.46
CA LEU A 204 18.23 3.30 -4.49
C LEU A 204 18.57 4.10 -5.74
N ARG A 205 18.13 3.63 -6.91
CA ARG A 205 18.37 4.32 -8.17
C ARG A 205 17.77 5.73 -8.20
N ARG A 206 16.72 5.95 -7.42
CA ARG A 206 15.93 7.18 -7.37
C ARG A 206 16.35 8.15 -6.26
N ILE A 207 17.11 7.70 -5.26
CA ILE A 207 17.66 8.55 -4.19
C ILE A 207 19.16 8.79 -4.44
N PRO A 208 19.58 9.99 -4.91
CA PRO A 208 20.97 10.28 -5.17
C PRO A 208 21.82 10.21 -3.89
N GLY A 209 22.96 9.50 -3.94
CA GLY A 209 23.97 9.48 -2.88
C GLY A 209 23.69 8.55 -1.70
N VAL A 210 22.67 7.69 -1.79
CA VAL A 210 22.45 6.58 -0.86
C VAL A 210 23.03 5.31 -1.46
N GLU A 211 23.97 4.69 -0.74
CA GLU A 211 24.59 3.42 -1.17
C GLU A 211 23.76 2.22 -0.72
N GLU A 212 23.88 1.09 -1.43
CA GLU A 212 23.13 -0.15 -1.12
C GLU A 212 23.35 -0.63 0.33
N THR A 213 24.55 -0.42 0.88
CA THR A 213 24.87 -0.74 2.27
C THR A 213 24.15 0.12 3.30
N GLU A 214 23.70 1.33 2.92
CA GLU A 214 22.99 2.25 3.80
C GLU A 214 21.49 1.94 3.89
N LEU A 215 20.94 1.24 2.89
CA LEU A 215 19.57 0.71 2.93
C LEU A 215 19.50 -0.76 3.36
N SER A 216 20.64 -1.46 3.47
CA SER A 216 20.67 -2.83 3.98
C SER A 216 20.11 -2.91 5.41
N GLY A 217 18.87 -3.36 5.54
CA GLY A 217 18.13 -3.41 6.82
C GLY A 217 17.10 -2.30 7.01
N LEU A 218 16.89 -1.43 6.01
CA LEU A 218 15.75 -0.52 5.99
C LEU A 218 14.47 -1.32 5.68
N SER A 219 13.75 -1.70 6.74
CA SER A 219 12.37 -2.13 6.57
C SER A 219 11.51 -0.90 6.32
N MET A 220 10.73 -0.89 5.24
CA MET A 220 9.65 0.08 5.11
C MET A 220 8.72 -0.10 6.33
N PRO A 221 8.42 0.98 7.08
CA PRO A 221 7.56 0.86 8.24
C PRO A 221 6.17 0.45 7.77
N ILE A 222 5.69 -0.71 8.25
CA ILE A 222 4.31 -1.14 8.02
C ILE A 222 3.42 -0.14 8.76
N PRO A 223 2.52 0.57 8.07
CA PRO A 223 1.64 1.51 8.73
C PRO A 223 0.86 0.79 9.82
N ALA A 224 1.00 1.23 11.06
CA ALA A 224 0.18 0.71 12.14
C ALA A 224 -1.28 1.05 11.83
N VAL A 225 -2.17 0.06 11.84
CA VAL A 225 -3.59 0.31 11.60
C VAL A 225 -4.30 0.52 12.93
N PRO A 226 -4.78 1.75 13.22
CA PRO A 226 -5.40 2.04 14.51
C PRO A 226 -6.60 1.13 14.78
N GLY A 227 -6.62 0.50 15.96
CA GLY A 227 -7.71 -0.38 16.37
C GLY A 227 -7.76 -1.73 15.65
N ALA A 228 -6.72 -2.12 14.90
CA ALA A 228 -6.55 -3.49 14.45
C ALA A 228 -6.05 -4.37 15.63
N PRO A 229 -6.68 -5.53 15.91
CA PRO A 229 -6.12 -6.51 16.82
C PRO A 229 -4.69 -6.89 16.41
N PRO A 230 -3.73 -7.05 17.35
CA PRO A 230 -2.33 -7.33 17.02
C PRO A 230 -2.15 -8.53 16.09
N VAL A 231 -2.90 -9.61 16.31
CA VAL A 231 -2.86 -10.81 15.45
C VAL A 231 -3.22 -10.52 13.99
N LEU A 232 -4.03 -9.50 13.73
CA LEU A 232 -4.39 -9.11 12.36
C LEU A 232 -3.37 -8.15 11.77
N ALA A 233 -2.76 -7.28 12.57
CA ALA A 233 -1.64 -6.47 12.13
C ALA A 233 -0.45 -7.35 11.70
N ASP A 234 -0.15 -8.40 12.46
CA ASP A 234 0.92 -9.36 12.16
C ASP A 234 0.62 -10.21 10.91
N GLN A 235 -0.66 -10.53 10.65
CA GLN A 235 -1.07 -11.26 9.45
C GLN A 235 -1.07 -10.43 8.16
N LEU A 236 -1.06 -9.10 8.28
CA LEU A 236 -0.91 -8.18 7.15
C LEU A 236 0.56 -7.95 6.79
N VAL A 237 1.49 -8.55 7.55
CA VAL A 237 2.93 -8.52 7.24
C VAL A 237 3.22 -9.56 6.16
N LEU A 238 2.75 -9.28 4.95
CA LEU A 238 3.35 -9.79 3.74
C LEU A 238 3.50 -8.56 2.82
N PRO A 239 4.68 -8.34 2.21
CA PRO A 239 4.85 -7.28 1.24
C PRO A 239 3.84 -7.40 0.09
#